data_AF-X0VJF6-F1
#
_entry.id   AF-X0VJF6-F1
#
_cell.length_a   1.000
_cell.length_b   1.000
_cell.length_c   1.000
_cell.angle_alpha   90.00
_cell.angle_beta   90.00
_cell.angle_gamma   90.00
#
_symmetry.space_group_name_H-M   'P 1'
#
loop_
_entity.id
_entity.type
_entity.pdbx_description
1 polymer ?
#
loop_
_entity_poly.entity_id
_entity_poly.type
_entity_poly.pdbx_seq_one_letter_code
_entity_poly.pdbx_strand_id
1 'polypeptide(L)'
;MLIFGVISSVGVLLIFCIFYMVVMTKQKDIAIIKSCGTASSSVGLIFLGFGACVGIVGSGLGALLGYVVTKNINTIEEWIRVIFGLKLWKSSTYIFEKIPNQLDLGAACWIILFAVVAAAIGALVPAIVAAKTRPVEILRYE
;
A
#
# COMPACT_ATOMS: atom_id res chain seq x y z
N MET A 1 -10.67 -4.76 -15.53
CA MET A 1 -9.41 -4.02 -15.28
C MET A 1 -9.63 -2.61 -14.74
N LEU A 2 -10.54 -1.80 -15.30
CA LEU A 2 -10.83 -0.44 -14.82
C LEU A 2 -11.10 -0.33 -13.30
N ILE A 3 -12.01 -1.15 -12.75
CA ILE A 3 -12.33 -1.15 -11.31
C ILE A 3 -11.08 -1.43 -10.45
N PHE A 4 -10.28 -2.41 -10.85
CA PHE A 4 -9.06 -2.77 -10.15
C PHE A 4 -8.01 -1.65 -10.18
N GLY A 5 -7.87 -0.98 -11.33
CA GLY A 5 -6.99 0.18 -11.49
C GLY A 5 -7.41 1.38 -10.64
N VAL A 6 -8.72 1.66 -10.55
CA VAL A 6 -9.26 2.74 -9.71
C VAL A 6 -8.98 2.47 -8.23
N ILE A 7 -9.29 1.26 -7.74
CA ILE A 7 -9.07 0.89 -6.34
C ILE A 7 -7.56 0.93 -6.01
N SER A 8 -6.72 0.39 -6.90
CA SER A 8 -5.26 0.40 -6.72
C SER A 8 -4.70 1.83 -6.68
N SER A 9 -5.19 2.73 -7.53
CA SER A 9 -4.74 4.12 -7.58
C SER A 9 -4.99 4.86 -6.26
N VAL A 10 -6.15 4.61 -5.62
CA VAL A 10 -6.45 5.18 -4.29
C VAL A 10 -5.43 4.72 -3.24
N GLY A 11 -5.01 3.45 -3.29
CA GLY A 11 -3.98 2.91 -2.39
C GLY A 11 -2.64 3.65 -2.52
N VAL A 12 -2.18 3.90 -3.74
CA VAL A 12 -0.92 4.61 -4.00
C VAL A 12 -0.99 6.04 -3.48
N LEU A 13 -2.11 6.73 -3.72
CA LEU A 13 -2.33 8.10 -3.22
C LEU A 13 -2.35 8.16 -1.68
N LEU A 14 -2.94 7.16 -1.02
CA LEU A 14 -2.94 7.10 0.45
C LEU A 14 -1.53 6.94 1.00
N ILE A 15 -0.73 6.03 0.43
CA ILE A 15 0.68 5.84 0.81
C ILE A 15 1.45 7.16 0.64
N PHE A 16 1.27 7.83 -0.50
CA PHE A 16 1.86 9.13 -0.77
C PHE A 16 1.47 10.18 0.28
N CYS A 17 0.18 10.34 0.59
CA CYS A 17 -0.32 11.30 1.58
C CYS A 17 0.25 11.04 2.97
N ILE A 18 0.28 9.78 3.41
CA ILE A 18 0.81 9.39 4.71
C ILE A 18 2.30 9.72 4.79
N PHE A 19 3.11 9.30 3.80
CA PHE A 19 4.54 9.60 3.81
C PHE A 19 4.82 11.10 3.71
N TYR A 20 4.07 11.83 2.89
CA TYR A 20 4.19 13.28 2.80
C TYR A 20 3.94 13.95 4.16
N MET A 21 2.87 13.54 4.85
CA MET A 21 2.55 14.04 6.18
C MET A 21 3.62 13.67 7.22
N VAL A 22 4.14 12.46 7.19
CA VAL A 22 5.25 12.03 8.06
C VAL A 22 6.49 12.89 7.83
N VAL A 23 6.85 13.18 6.58
CA VAL A 23 7.98 14.07 6.28
C VAL A 23 7.73 15.47 6.81
N MET A 24 6.55 16.05 6.55
CA MET A 24 6.21 17.40 7.02
C MET A 24 6.25 17.53 8.54
N THR A 25 5.68 16.57 9.25
CA THR A 25 5.69 16.56 10.74
C THR A 25 7.09 16.34 11.32
N LYS A 26 7.98 15.69 10.58
CA LYS A 26 9.36 15.39 11.01
C LYS A 26 10.43 16.31 10.42
N GLN A 27 10.04 17.42 9.79
CA GLN A 27 11.00 18.34 9.17
C GLN A 27 12.02 18.94 10.15
N LYS A 28 11.63 19.18 11.42
CA LYS A 28 12.56 19.66 12.46
C LYS A 28 13.62 18.62 12.80
N ASP A 29 13.22 17.39 13.09
CA ASP A 29 14.13 16.28 13.38
C ASP A 29 15.12 16.07 12.21
N ILE A 30 14.62 16.15 10.97
CA ILE A 30 15.44 16.06 9.75
C ILE A 30 16.43 17.23 9.65
N ALA A 31 16.00 18.46 9.97
CA ALA A 31 16.86 19.65 9.95
C ALA A 31 18.01 19.56 10.96
N ILE A 32 17.75 19.05 12.17
CA ILE A 32 18.77 18.83 13.20
C ILE A 32 19.80 17.80 12.73
N ILE A 33 19.35 16.66 12.20
CA ILE A 33 20.26 15.61 11.70
C ILE A 33 21.11 16.11 10.52
N LYS A 34 20.55 16.97 9.66
CA LYS A 34 21.29 17.61 8.56
C LYS A 34 22.29 18.66 9.02
N SER A 35 22.01 19.42 10.10
CA SER A 35 22.97 20.39 10.63
C SER A 35 24.18 19.71 11.27
N CYS A 36 24.03 18.48 11.76
CA CYS A 36 25.14 17.64 12.23
C CYS A 36 26.01 17.04 11.10
N GLY A 37 25.75 17.35 9.82
CA GLY A 37 26.59 16.94 8.69
C GLY A 37 26.03 15.82 7.82
N THR A 38 24.78 15.40 8.01
CA THR A 38 24.16 14.36 7.18
C THR A 38 23.88 14.86 5.76
N ALA A 39 24.33 14.10 4.76
CA ALA A 39 24.06 14.41 3.36
C ALA A 39 22.55 14.32 3.05
N SER A 40 22.03 15.29 2.29
CA SER A 40 20.64 15.33 1.82
C SER A 40 20.20 14.06 1.09
N SER A 41 21.13 13.40 0.39
CA SER A 41 20.90 12.13 -0.31
C SER A 41 20.58 10.98 0.66
N SER A 42 21.30 10.90 1.78
CA SER A 42 21.11 9.84 2.79
C SER A 42 19.71 9.90 3.42
N VAL A 43 19.19 11.12 3.67
CA VAL A 43 17.82 11.29 4.19
C VAL A 43 16.80 10.79 3.17
N GLY A 44 16.96 11.14 1.88
CA GLY A 44 16.09 10.65 0.82
C GLY A 44 16.10 9.12 0.69
N LEU A 45 17.27 8.50 0.80
CA LEU A 45 17.42 7.04 0.76
C LEU A 45 16.70 6.32 1.91
N ILE A 46 16.66 6.91 3.11
CA ILE A 46 15.91 6.34 4.24
C ILE A 46 14.41 6.28 3.92
N PHE A 47 13.84 7.37 3.38
CA PHE A 47 12.42 7.39 3.01
C PHE A 47 12.11 6.46 1.84
N LEU A 48 13.02 6.36 0.86
CA LEU A 48 12.89 5.40 -0.24
C LEU A 48 12.90 3.96 0.27
N GLY A 49 13.84 3.63 1.17
CA GLY A 49 13.93 2.31 1.81
C GLY A 49 12.72 1.99 2.66
N PHE A 50 12.17 2.99 3.37
CA PHE A 50 10.94 2.84 4.14
C PHE A 50 9.74 2.56 3.22
N GLY A 51 9.62 3.27 2.10
CA GLY A 51 8.59 3.01 1.08
C GLY A 51 8.69 1.60 0.49
N ALA A 52 9.90 1.15 0.15
CA ALA A 52 10.13 -0.20 -0.35
C ALA A 52 9.78 -1.27 0.71
N CYS A 53 10.17 -1.07 1.97
CA CYS A 53 9.88 -1.99 3.07
C CYS A 53 8.36 -2.11 3.30
N VAL A 54 7.65 -0.97 3.35
CA VAL A 54 6.18 -0.95 3.46
C VAL A 54 5.54 -1.65 2.26
N GLY A 55 6.04 -1.44 1.05
CA GLY A 55 5.56 -2.12 -0.16
C GLY A 55 5.72 -3.64 -0.06
N ILE A 56 6.89 -4.14 0.35
CA ILE A 56 7.18 -5.58 0.47
C ILE A 56 6.32 -6.22 1.57
N VAL A 57 6.31 -5.64 2.77
CA VAL A 57 5.55 -6.18 3.90
C VAL A 57 4.04 -6.12 3.63
N GLY A 58 3.56 -4.98 3.12
CA GLY A 58 2.15 -4.79 2.79
C GLY A 58 1.67 -5.72 1.68
N SER A 59 2.44 -5.87 0.60
CA SER A 59 2.10 -6.79 -0.48
C SER A 59 2.17 -8.26 -0.05
N GLY A 60 3.15 -8.63 0.78
CA GLY A 60 3.24 -9.98 1.35
C GLY A 60 2.04 -10.33 2.23
N LEU A 61 1.70 -9.45 3.18
CA LEU A 61 0.53 -9.63 4.03
C LEU A 61 -0.78 -9.60 3.23
N GLY A 62 -0.91 -8.70 2.26
CA GLY A 62 -2.08 -8.60 1.39
C GLY A 62 -2.25 -9.85 0.52
N ALA A 63 -1.17 -10.39 -0.03
CA ALA A 63 -1.20 -11.63 -0.82
C ALA A 63 -1.59 -12.84 0.05
N LEU A 64 -1.04 -12.94 1.26
CA LEU A 64 -1.37 -14.00 2.19
C LEU A 64 -2.84 -13.93 2.63
N LEU A 65 -3.32 -12.75 3.01
CA LEU A 65 -4.73 -12.52 3.34
C LEU A 65 -5.64 -12.82 2.14
N GLY A 66 -5.29 -12.34 0.95
CA GLY A 66 -6.03 -12.61 -0.28
C GLY A 66 -6.12 -14.10 -0.57
N TYR A 67 -5.01 -14.84 -0.45
CA TYR A 67 -4.97 -16.29 -0.62
C TYR A 67 -5.89 -17.01 0.37
N VAL A 68 -5.83 -16.65 1.66
CA VAL A 68 -6.68 -17.24 2.70
C VAL A 68 -8.16 -16.97 2.43
N VAL A 69 -8.50 -15.74 2.02
CA VAL A 69 -9.89 -15.36 1.69
C VAL A 69 -10.38 -16.12 0.46
N THR A 70 -9.61 -16.18 -0.63
CA THR A 70 -9.99 -16.92 -1.85
C THR A 70 -10.21 -18.40 -1.54
N LYS A 71 -9.35 -19.01 -0.73
CA LYS A 71 -9.51 -20.42 -0.35
C LYS A 71 -10.79 -20.67 0.47
N ASN A 72 -11.16 -19.74 1.34
CA ASN A 72 -12.33 -19.86 2.23
C ASN A 72 -13.59 -19.16 1.70
N ILE A 73 -13.60 -18.72 0.44
CA ILE A 73 -14.69 -17.86 -0.09
C ILE A 73 -16.07 -18.53 -0.02
N ASN A 74 -16.14 -19.84 -0.31
CA ASN A 74 -17.38 -20.61 -0.24
C ASN A 74 -17.87 -20.77 1.21
N THR A 75 -16.95 -20.95 2.17
CA THR A 75 -17.28 -21.00 3.60
C THR A 75 -17.82 -19.65 4.06
N ILE A 76 -17.16 -18.55 3.69
CA ILE A 76 -17.61 -17.19 4.03
C ILE A 76 -19.03 -16.93 3.47
N GLU A 77 -19.31 -17.37 2.25
CA GLU A 77 -20.66 -17.28 1.66
C GLU A 77 -21.70 -18.04 2.50
N GLU A 78 -21.39 -19.27 2.92
CA GLU A 78 -22.30 -20.09 3.71
C GLU A 78 -22.61 -19.47 5.08
N TRP A 79 -21.59 -18.93 5.76
CA TRP A 79 -21.76 -18.20 7.02
C TRP A 79 -22.63 -16.96 6.85
N ILE A 80 -22.41 -16.17 5.80
CA ILE A 80 -23.24 -14.99 5.49
C ILE A 80 -24.68 -15.42 5.20
N ARG A 81 -24.89 -16.53 4.48
CA ARG A 81 -26.23 -17.05 4.21
C ARG A 81 -26.96 -17.43 5.51
N VAL A 82 -26.29 -18.10 6.44
CA VAL A 82 -26.91 -18.53 7.71
C VAL A 82 -27.29 -17.33 8.58
N ILE A 83 -26.45 -16.30 8.64
CA ILE A 83 -26.66 -15.13 9.51
C ILE A 83 -27.70 -14.17 8.92
N PHE A 84 -27.64 -13.90 7.61
CA PHE A 84 -28.49 -12.89 6.97
C PHE A 84 -29.71 -13.46 6.23
N GLY A 85 -29.80 -14.78 6.05
CA GLY A 85 -30.87 -15.42 5.27
C GLY A 85 -30.88 -15.07 3.77
N LEU A 86 -29.90 -14.27 3.31
CA LEU A 86 -29.78 -13.80 1.93
C LEU A 86 -28.97 -14.80 1.10
N LYS A 87 -29.60 -15.38 0.07
CA LYS A 87 -28.90 -16.13 -1.00
C LYS A 87 -28.21 -15.12 -1.92
N LEU A 88 -26.95 -14.77 -1.60
CA LEU A 88 -26.12 -13.88 -2.42
C LEU A 88 -25.98 -14.40 -3.87
N TRP A 89 -25.82 -15.71 -4.05
CA TRP A 89 -25.94 -16.38 -5.33
C TRP A 89 -27.19 -17.27 -5.37
N LYS A 90 -28.22 -16.83 -6.10
CA LYS A 90 -29.40 -17.64 -6.42
C LYS A 90 -29.04 -18.55 -7.61
N SER A 91 -28.92 -19.85 -7.36
CA SER A 91 -28.68 -20.90 -8.37
C SER A 91 -29.65 -20.91 -9.57
N SER A 92 -30.74 -20.12 -9.51
CA SER A 92 -31.72 -19.97 -10.60
C SER A 92 -31.27 -19.03 -11.72
N THR A 93 -30.24 -18.19 -11.50
CA THR A 93 -29.78 -17.20 -12.50
C THR A 93 -28.32 -17.41 -12.90
N TYR A 94 -27.55 -18.19 -12.14
CA TYR A 94 -26.15 -18.52 -12.40
C TYR A 94 -25.95 -20.04 -12.34
N ILE A 95 -25.34 -20.61 -13.39
CA ILE A 95 -25.10 -22.05 -13.59
C ILE A 95 -24.04 -22.61 -12.61
N PHE A 96 -23.46 -21.77 -11.74
CA PHE A 96 -22.39 -22.15 -10.82
C PHE A 96 -22.93 -22.44 -9.41
N GLU A 97 -22.81 -23.69 -8.96
CA GLU A 97 -23.18 -24.13 -7.60
C GLU A 97 -22.16 -23.69 -6.53
N LYS A 98 -20.94 -23.32 -6.93
CA LYS A 98 -19.85 -22.86 -6.05
C LYS A 98 -19.04 -21.76 -6.74
N ILE A 99 -18.47 -20.85 -5.95
CA ILE A 99 -17.56 -19.83 -6.46
C ILE A 99 -16.22 -20.53 -6.82
N PRO A 100 -15.80 -20.48 -8.10
CA PRO A 100 -14.51 -21.02 -8.49
C PRO A 100 -13.40 -20.23 -7.79
N ASN A 101 -12.63 -20.89 -6.95
CA ASN A 101 -11.54 -20.31 -6.16
C ASN A 101 -10.17 -20.50 -6.84
N GLN A 102 -10.15 -20.60 -8.17
CA GLN A 102 -8.94 -20.82 -8.93
C GLN A 102 -8.04 -19.57 -8.84
N LEU A 103 -6.88 -19.75 -8.22
CA LEU A 103 -5.86 -18.72 -8.07
C LEU A 103 -4.87 -18.82 -9.22
N ASP A 104 -4.81 -17.77 -10.04
CA ASP A 104 -3.74 -17.60 -11.01
C ASP A 104 -2.52 -16.99 -10.28
N LEU A 105 -1.55 -17.86 -9.97
CA LEU A 105 -0.30 -17.48 -9.31
C LEU A 105 0.53 -16.50 -10.17
N GLY A 106 0.43 -16.60 -11.51
CA GLY A 106 1.13 -15.70 -12.42
C GLY A 106 0.57 -14.28 -12.34
N ALA A 107 -0.76 -14.14 -12.37
CA ALA A 107 -1.42 -12.85 -12.18
C ALA A 107 -1.14 -12.27 -10.79
N ALA A 108 -1.16 -13.11 -9.73
CA ALA A 108 -0.85 -12.68 -8.37
C ALA A 108 0.58 -12.12 -8.24
N CYS A 109 1.56 -12.79 -8.83
CA CYS A 109 2.95 -12.34 -8.82
C CYS A 109 3.13 -10.96 -9.48
N TRP A 110 2.47 -10.74 -10.64
CA TRP A 110 2.46 -9.45 -11.31
C TRP A 110 1.84 -8.34 -10.44
N ILE A 111 0.73 -8.62 -9.76
CA ILE A 111 0.07 -7.65 -8.87
C ILE A 111 0.98 -7.26 -7.70
N ILE A 112 1.66 -8.23 -7.08
CA ILE A 112 2.62 -7.99 -5.99
C ILE A 112 3.76 -7.09 -6.48
N LEU A 113 4.34 -7.40 -7.64
CA LEU A 113 5.42 -6.61 -8.23
C LEU A 113 4.96 -5.16 -8.48
N PHE A 114 3.79 -4.97 -9.10
CA PHE A 114 3.22 -3.65 -9.33
C PHE A 114 2.95 -2.89 -8.03
N ALA A 115 2.47 -3.56 -6.98
CA ALA A 115 2.22 -2.94 -5.69
C ALA A 115 3.52 -2.42 -5.04
N VAL A 116 4.58 -3.22 -5.07
CA VAL A 116 5.90 -2.81 -4.53
C VAL A 116 6.47 -1.62 -5.32
N VAL A 117 6.42 -1.68 -6.66
CA VAL A 117 6.89 -0.58 -7.51
C VAL A 117 6.07 0.70 -7.26
N ALA A 118 4.74 0.58 -7.16
CA ALA A 118 3.88 1.72 -6.91
C ALA A 118 4.12 2.35 -5.52
N ALA A 119 4.37 1.53 -4.49
CA ALA A 119 4.76 2.02 -3.17
C ALA A 119 6.10 2.77 -3.19
N ALA A 120 7.10 2.24 -3.93
CA ALA A 120 8.38 2.91 -4.10
C ALA A 120 8.23 4.25 -4.84
N ILE A 121 7.42 4.29 -5.91
CA ILE A 121 7.11 5.53 -6.65
C ILE A 121 6.40 6.54 -5.74
N GLY A 122 5.41 6.10 -4.95
CA GLY A 122 4.71 6.95 -3.99
C GLY A 122 5.64 7.55 -2.93
N ALA A 123 6.71 6.84 -2.57
CA ALA A 123 7.72 7.32 -1.63
C ALA A 123 8.79 8.24 -2.25
N LEU A 124 8.90 8.32 -3.59
CA LEU A 124 9.89 9.19 -4.25
C LEU A 124 9.67 10.67 -3.94
N VAL A 125 8.43 11.14 -4.05
CA VAL A 125 8.10 12.56 -3.81
C VAL A 125 8.43 12.97 -2.37
N PRO A 126 7.96 12.28 -1.31
CA PRO A 126 8.35 12.61 0.05
C PRO A 126 9.86 12.48 0.31
N ALA A 127 10.56 11.53 -0.33
CA ALA A 127 12.01 11.43 -0.24
C ALA A 127 12.72 12.67 -0.81
N ILE A 128 12.25 13.20 -1.94
CA ILE A 128 12.76 14.44 -2.54
C ILE A 128 12.46 15.63 -1.63
N VAL A 129 11.25 15.70 -1.06
CA VAL A 129 10.84 16.77 -0.13
C VAL A 129 11.75 16.77 1.10
N ALA A 130 12.00 15.60 1.70
CA ALA A 130 12.89 15.46 2.86
C ALA A 130 14.36 15.83 2.52
N ALA A 131 14.85 15.43 1.34
CA ALA A 131 16.20 15.77 0.89
C ALA A 131 16.38 17.29 0.71
N LYS A 132 15.36 17.99 0.20
CA LYS A 132 15.39 19.43 -0.08
C LYS A 132 15.16 20.31 1.15
N THR A 133 14.79 19.77 2.31
CA THR A 133 14.59 20.54 3.55
C THR A 133 15.86 21.30 3.93
N ARG A 134 15.77 22.64 4.06
CA ARG A 134 16.89 23.52 4.42
C ARG A 134 16.89 23.81 5.92
N PRO A 135 17.95 23.41 6.66
CA PRO A 135 17.95 23.53 8.12
C PRO A 135 17.89 25.00 8.60
N VAL A 136 18.56 25.91 7.90
CA VAL A 136 18.57 27.35 8.19
C VAL A 136 17.16 27.97 8.14
N GLU A 137 16.31 27.51 7.23
CA GLU A 137 15.00 28.11 7.04
C GLU A 137 14.01 27.63 8.13
N ILE A 138 14.15 26.40 8.60
CA ILE A 138 13.26 25.82 9.62
C ILE A 138 13.62 26.29 11.04
N LEU A 139 14.91 26.48 11.33
CA LEU A 139 15.38 26.92 12.65
C LEU A 139 15.24 28.43 12.89
N ARG A 140 14.93 29.23 11.86
CA ARG A 140 14.86 30.71 11.95
C ARG A 140 13.45 31.24 12.24
N TYR A 141 12.42 30.40 12.17
CA TYR A 141 11.03 30.77 12.49
C TYR A 141 10.61 30.35 13.91
N GLU A 142 11.59 29.99 14.75
CA GLU A 142 11.54 29.97 16.23
C GLU A 142 12.59 30.94 16.76
#